data_AF-A0A1Z9LTN7-F1
#
_entry.id   AF-A0A1Z9LTN7-F1
#
_cell.length_a   1.000
_cell.length_b   1.000
_cell.length_c   1.000
_cell.angle_alpha   90.00
_cell.angle_beta   90.00
_cell.angle_gamma   90.00
#
_symmetry.space_group_name_H-M   'P 1'
#
loop_
_entity.id
_entity.type
_entity.pdbx_description
1 polymer ?
#
loop_
_entity_poly.entity_id
_entity_poly.type
_entity_poly.pdbx_seq_one_letter_code
_entity_poly.pdbx_strand_id
1 'polypeptide(L)'
;MAVRSVDTTDTLETLRTTFNSHATDTGDLTALTTSSKTSLVAAINEAAGGTNNFVIRDSTSTTQTISGGDILNIVGDSNISATVSATDQFNIALSTTITGISSITATTITEGSDRVATRPFAIAQAIALG
;
A
#
# COMPACT_ATOMS: atom_id res chain seq x y z
N MET A 1 28.59 12.27 13.61
CA MET A 1 29.42 13.50 13.59
C MET A 1 30.05 13.67 14.96
N ALA A 2 31.31 14.08 15.05
CA ALA A 2 31.92 14.39 16.35
C ALA A 2 31.39 15.75 16.84
N VAL A 3 31.23 15.91 18.16
CA VAL A 3 30.85 17.21 18.71
C VAL A 3 31.98 18.21 18.39
N ARG A 4 31.61 19.32 17.75
CA ARG A 4 32.51 20.44 17.48
C ARG A 4 32.28 21.49 18.55
N SER A 5 33.29 21.74 19.40
CA SER A 5 33.20 22.67 20.52
C SER A 5 34.31 23.71 20.44
N VAL A 6 34.00 24.90 20.95
CA VAL A 6 34.93 26.01 21.13
C VAL A 6 34.61 26.64 22.49
N ASP A 7 35.64 26.94 23.27
CA ASP A 7 35.51 27.57 24.57
C ASP A 7 35.70 29.09 24.46
N THR A 8 35.23 29.86 25.45
CA THR A 8 35.35 31.32 25.44
C THR A 8 36.79 31.83 25.51
N THR A 9 37.74 30.96 25.87
CA THR A 9 39.18 31.24 25.92
C THR A 9 39.92 30.84 24.64
N ASP A 10 39.25 30.20 23.68
CA ASP A 10 39.87 29.76 22.44
C ASP A 10 40.21 30.92 21.52
N THR A 11 41.21 30.69 20.66
CA THR A 11 41.62 31.67 19.66
C THR A 11 40.59 31.76 18.52
N LEU A 12 40.57 32.90 17.82
CA LEU A 12 39.77 33.06 16.59
C LEU A 12 40.14 32.03 15.51
N GLU A 13 41.38 31.54 15.52
CA GLU A 13 41.85 30.52 14.59
C GLU A 13 41.26 29.13 14.94
N THR A 14 41.17 28.80 16.23
CA THR A 14 40.45 27.62 16.71
C THR A 14 38.97 27.68 16.34
N LEU A 15 38.32 28.85 16.50
CA LEU A 15 36.94 29.05 16.06
C LEU A 15 36.76 28.76 14.57
N ARG A 16 37.63 29.34 13.73
CA ARG A 16 37.58 29.19 12.27
C ARG A 16 37.73 27.74 11.83
N THR A 17 38.74 27.03 12.36
CA THR A 17 39.03 25.65 11.99
C THR A 17 37.94 24.67 12.44
N THR A 18 37.40 24.87 13.66
CA THR A 18 36.29 24.08 14.17
C THR A 18 34.99 24.33 13.38
N PHE A 19 34.68 25.59 13.05
CA PHE A 19 33.50 25.93 12.24
C PHE A 19 33.57 25.33 10.82
N ASN A 20 34.72 25.45 10.15
CA ASN A 20 34.91 24.85 8.83
C ASN A 20 34.76 23.32 8.86
N SER A 21 35.21 22.68 9.94
CA SER A 21 35.02 21.23 10.14
C SER A 21 33.55 20.89 10.36
N HIS A 22 32.80 21.71 11.10
CA HIS A 22 31.35 21.54 11.28
C HIS A 22 30.58 21.66 9.96
N ALA A 23 30.98 22.58 9.08
CA ALA A 23 30.38 22.72 7.75
C ALA A 23 30.56 21.43 6.92
N THR A 24 31.75 20.83 6.95
CA THR A 24 32.00 19.53 6.30
C THR A 24 31.16 18.41 6.92
N ASP A 25 31.07 18.37 8.26
CA ASP A 25 30.27 17.37 8.96
C ASP A 25 28.77 17.47 8.62
N THR A 26 28.28 18.69 8.36
CA THR A 26 26.89 18.97 7.98
C THR A 26 26.53 18.39 6.60
N GLY A 27 27.55 18.13 5.77
CA GLY A 27 27.41 17.48 4.47
C GLY A 27 27.03 18.43 3.33
N ASP A 28 27.04 17.89 2.11
CA ASP A 28 26.66 18.62 0.90
C ASP A 28 25.17 18.40 0.58
N LEU A 29 24.48 19.50 0.32
CA LEU A 29 23.09 19.50 -0.12
C LEU A 29 22.89 18.73 -1.44
N THR A 30 23.90 18.70 -2.31
CA THR A 30 23.83 17.97 -3.59
C THR A 30 23.80 16.45 -3.41
N ALA A 31 24.33 15.95 -2.29
CA ALA A 31 24.35 14.53 -1.95
C ALA A 31 23.07 14.05 -1.23
N LEU A 32 22.17 14.97 -0.85
CA LEU A 32 20.94 14.64 -0.15
C LEU A 32 19.93 13.99 -1.11
N THR A 33 19.28 12.89 -0.73
CA THR A 33 18.40 12.12 -1.64
C THR A 33 16.91 12.41 -1.45
N THR A 34 16.54 13.18 -0.42
CA THR A 34 15.16 13.68 -0.26
C THR A 34 14.81 14.63 -1.40
N SER A 35 13.53 14.77 -1.71
CA SER A 35 13.05 15.72 -2.71
C SER A 35 13.18 17.17 -2.22
N SER A 36 12.91 17.43 -0.93
CA SER A 36 13.06 18.75 -0.31
C SER A 36 14.48 18.98 0.16
N LYS A 37 15.10 20.04 -0.36
CA LYS A 37 16.49 20.45 -0.10
C LYS A 37 16.63 21.95 0.24
N THR A 38 15.56 22.66 0.60
CA THR A 38 15.65 24.11 0.92
C THR A 38 16.38 24.40 2.23
N SER A 39 16.38 23.42 3.14
CA SER A 39 17.21 23.36 4.34
C SER A 39 17.33 21.92 4.78
N LEU A 40 18.27 21.65 5.70
CA LEU A 40 18.34 20.35 6.37
C LEU A 40 17.07 20.05 7.14
N VAL A 41 16.44 21.05 7.78
CA VAL A 41 15.18 20.83 8.51
C VAL A 41 14.04 20.48 7.56
N ALA A 42 13.97 21.10 6.39
CA ALA A 42 12.97 20.77 5.38
C ALA A 42 13.19 19.36 4.82
N ALA A 43 14.44 18.99 4.54
CA ALA A 43 14.79 17.63 4.15
C ALA A 43 14.52 16.61 5.25
N ILE A 44 14.78 16.96 6.51
CA ILE A 44 14.48 16.12 7.68
C ILE A 44 12.97 15.96 7.84
N ASN A 45 12.18 17.04 7.66
CA ASN A 45 10.73 16.99 7.72
C ASN A 45 10.12 16.21 6.54
N GLU A 46 10.72 16.31 5.36
CA GLU A 46 10.30 15.48 4.24
C GLU A 46 10.74 14.03 4.42
N ALA A 47 11.97 13.75 4.85
CA ALA A 47 12.34 12.38 5.24
C ALA A 47 11.41 11.87 6.36
N ALA A 48 10.94 12.75 7.23
CA ALA A 48 9.97 12.44 8.29
C ALA A 48 8.53 12.29 7.80
N GLY A 49 8.13 12.87 6.66
CA GLY A 49 6.77 12.83 6.11
C GLY A 49 6.61 12.12 4.76
N GLY A 50 7.72 11.77 4.11
CA GLY A 50 7.88 11.31 2.74
C GLY A 50 7.94 9.80 2.63
N THR A 51 6.99 9.13 3.25
CA THR A 51 6.57 7.82 2.80
C THR A 51 5.22 8.07 2.10
N ASN A 52 5.16 7.86 0.79
CA ASN A 52 4.07 8.32 -0.07
C ASN A 52 2.70 7.90 0.48
N ASN A 53 1.79 8.87 0.62
CA ASN A 53 0.43 8.57 1.05
C ASN A 53 -0.30 7.75 -0.04
N PHE A 54 -0.62 6.49 0.24
CA PHE A 54 -1.43 5.62 -0.60
C PHE A 54 -2.90 5.75 -0.20
N VAL A 55 -3.78 6.22 -1.09
CA VAL A 55 -5.20 6.46 -0.74
C VAL A 55 -6.09 5.36 -1.31
N ILE A 56 -6.91 4.76 -0.45
CA ILE A 56 -7.91 3.73 -0.79
C ILE A 56 -9.29 4.36 -0.69
N ARG A 57 -10.17 4.04 -1.65
CA ARG A 57 -11.55 4.48 -1.62
C ARG A 57 -12.48 3.39 -2.15
N ASP A 58 -13.63 3.23 -1.51
CA ASP A 58 -14.70 2.36 -2.01
C ASP A 58 -15.62 3.09 -3.02
N SER A 59 -16.53 2.35 -3.67
CA SER A 59 -17.47 2.92 -4.63
C SER A 59 -18.55 3.82 -3.99
N THR A 60 -18.61 3.87 -2.66
CA THR A 60 -19.72 4.42 -1.87
C THR A 60 -19.36 5.58 -0.94
N SER A 61 -18.10 6.04 -0.92
CA SER A 61 -17.58 7.33 -0.41
C SER A 61 -16.56 7.26 0.74
N THR A 62 -16.22 6.10 1.32
CA THR A 62 -15.16 6.08 2.35
C THR A 62 -13.80 6.22 1.68
N THR A 63 -12.98 7.15 2.17
CA THR A 63 -11.61 7.36 1.69
C THR A 63 -10.68 7.19 2.88
N GLN A 64 -9.67 6.33 2.73
CA GLN A 64 -8.63 6.14 3.73
C GLN A 64 -7.27 6.45 3.13
N THR A 65 -6.56 7.36 3.77
CA THR A 65 -5.16 7.63 3.46
C THR A 65 -4.28 6.68 4.28
N ILE A 66 -3.44 5.92 3.62
CA ILE A 66 -2.33 5.16 4.21
C ILE A 66 -1.13 6.07 4.11
N SER A 67 -0.78 6.73 5.20
CA SER A 67 0.26 7.74 5.21
C SER A 67 1.66 7.13 5.32
N GLY A 68 2.64 8.01 5.29
CA GLY A 68 4.00 7.60 5.48
C GLY A 68 4.25 6.84 6.79
N GLY A 69 4.68 5.58 6.66
CA GLY A 69 4.92 4.67 7.80
C GLY A 69 3.72 3.79 8.17
N ASP A 70 2.56 4.01 7.55
CA ASP A 70 1.37 3.18 7.76
C ASP A 70 1.44 1.87 6.95
N ILE A 71 0.80 0.81 7.47
CA ILE A 71 0.69 -0.48 6.79
C ILE A 71 -0.71 -0.65 6.22
N LEU A 72 -0.79 -0.87 4.92
CA LEU A 72 -1.99 -1.42 4.31
C LEU A 72 -2.08 -2.93 4.55
N ASN A 73 -2.93 -3.35 5.48
CA ASN A 73 -3.17 -4.78 5.74
C ASN A 73 -4.29 -5.32 4.85
N ILE A 74 -3.97 -6.29 4.01
CA ILE A 74 -4.94 -6.96 3.12
C ILE A 74 -4.94 -8.43 3.44
N VAL A 75 -6.07 -8.93 3.93
CA VAL A 75 -6.21 -10.31 4.43
C VAL A 75 -7.16 -11.06 3.51
N GLY A 76 -6.65 -12.13 2.88
CA GLY A 76 -7.50 -13.09 2.18
C GLY A 76 -8.22 -14.03 3.16
N ASP A 77 -9.15 -14.82 2.63
CA ASP A 77 -9.89 -15.83 3.38
C ASP A 77 -9.99 -17.15 2.59
N SER A 78 -10.94 -18.02 2.95
CA SER A 78 -11.16 -19.31 2.26
C SER A 78 -11.61 -19.15 0.79
N ASN A 79 -12.24 -18.02 0.46
CA ASN A 79 -12.84 -17.75 -0.84
C ASN A 79 -12.00 -16.75 -1.67
N ILE A 80 -11.16 -15.92 -1.05
CA ILE A 80 -10.32 -14.90 -1.67
C ILE A 80 -8.86 -15.08 -1.26
N SER A 81 -7.95 -15.19 -2.22
CA SER A 81 -6.51 -15.10 -1.99
C SER A 81 -6.02 -13.68 -2.24
N ALA A 82 -5.30 -13.12 -1.27
CA ALA A 82 -4.61 -11.83 -1.39
C ALA A 82 -3.12 -12.06 -1.12
N THR A 83 -2.27 -11.77 -2.10
CA THR A 83 -0.82 -11.97 -1.99
C THR A 83 -0.07 -10.70 -2.35
N VAL A 84 1.02 -10.45 -1.63
CA VAL A 84 1.98 -9.38 -1.91
C VAL A 84 3.33 -10.03 -2.18
N SER A 85 4.01 -9.65 -3.26
CA SER A 85 5.32 -10.21 -3.63
C SER A 85 6.27 -9.15 -4.21
N ALA A 86 7.57 -9.42 -4.14
CA ALA A 86 8.58 -8.54 -4.73
C ALA A 86 8.68 -8.75 -6.26
N THR A 87 8.95 -7.72 -7.07
CA THR A 87 9.03 -6.30 -6.68
C THR A 87 7.65 -5.65 -6.87
N ASP A 88 7.13 -5.01 -5.82
CA ASP A 88 5.92 -4.17 -5.83
C ASP A 88 4.65 -4.80 -6.46
N GLN A 89 4.37 -6.08 -6.19
CA GLN A 89 3.17 -6.74 -6.69
C GLN A 89 2.15 -7.00 -5.60
N PHE A 90 0.89 -6.67 -5.89
CA PHE A 90 -0.29 -7.03 -5.13
C PHE A 90 -1.28 -7.77 -6.04
N ASN A 91 -1.66 -8.98 -5.65
CA ASN A 91 -2.60 -9.82 -6.40
C ASN A 91 -3.81 -10.17 -5.53
N ILE A 92 -5.00 -10.07 -6.12
CA ILE A 92 -6.24 -10.61 -5.56
C ILE A 92 -6.79 -11.64 -6.55
N ALA A 93 -7.16 -12.82 -6.05
CA ALA A 93 -7.78 -13.88 -6.82
C ALA A 93 -8.92 -14.55 -6.06
N LEU A 94 -9.90 -15.08 -6.78
CA LEU A 94 -10.90 -15.98 -6.21
C LEU A 94 -10.31 -17.38 -6.03
N SER A 95 -10.74 -18.09 -4.99
CA SER A 95 -10.49 -19.52 -4.84
C SER A 95 -11.19 -20.32 -5.94
N THR A 96 -10.63 -21.46 -6.32
CA THR A 96 -11.23 -22.38 -7.29
C THR A 96 -12.52 -23.00 -6.79
N THR A 97 -12.71 -23.04 -5.48
CA THR A 97 -13.96 -23.43 -4.81
C THR A 97 -14.38 -22.30 -3.89
N ILE A 98 -15.63 -21.84 -4.03
CA ILE A 98 -16.23 -20.82 -3.17
C ILE A 98 -17.32 -21.47 -2.34
N THR A 99 -17.28 -21.30 -1.02
CA THR A 99 -18.24 -21.89 -0.08
C THR A 99 -19.06 -20.81 0.63
N GLY A 100 -20.24 -21.17 1.15
CA GLY A 100 -21.11 -20.24 1.89
C GLY A 100 -22.02 -19.35 1.03
N ILE A 101 -22.16 -19.62 -0.26
CA ILE A 101 -23.05 -18.86 -1.15
C ILE A 101 -24.51 -19.25 -0.88
N SER A 102 -25.36 -18.29 -0.47
CA SER A 102 -26.80 -18.52 -0.27
C SER A 102 -27.65 -18.26 -1.52
N SER A 103 -27.16 -17.45 -2.46
CA SER A 103 -27.86 -17.14 -3.71
C SER A 103 -26.91 -16.68 -4.80
N ILE A 104 -27.17 -17.06 -6.05
CA ILE A 104 -26.45 -16.59 -7.23
C ILE A 104 -27.47 -15.97 -8.19
N THR A 105 -27.28 -14.70 -8.54
CA THR A 105 -28.07 -14.05 -9.60
C THR A 105 -27.27 -14.07 -10.89
N ALA A 106 -27.66 -14.95 -11.81
CA ALA A 106 -27.01 -15.08 -13.11
C ALA A 106 -28.06 -15.30 -14.20
N THR A 107 -27.80 -14.79 -15.41
CA THR A 107 -28.65 -15.05 -16.58
C THR A 107 -28.52 -16.49 -17.08
N THR A 108 -27.37 -17.13 -16.85
CA THR A 108 -27.12 -18.55 -17.11
C THR A 108 -26.04 -19.02 -16.15
N ILE A 109 -26.22 -20.21 -15.57
CA ILE A 109 -25.21 -20.93 -14.82
C ILE A 109 -24.81 -22.14 -15.67
N THR A 110 -23.51 -22.36 -15.82
CA THR A 110 -22.96 -23.53 -16.48
C THR A 110 -22.30 -24.42 -15.44
N GLU A 111 -22.84 -25.61 -15.21
CA GLU A 111 -22.33 -26.60 -14.26
C GLU A 111 -21.77 -27.77 -15.06
N GLY A 112 -20.44 -27.95 -15.10
CA GLY A 112 -19.84 -29.09 -15.80
C GLY A 112 -20.15 -29.18 -17.31
N SER A 113 -20.43 -28.04 -17.96
CA SER A 113 -20.92 -27.90 -19.36
C SER A 113 -22.44 -28.03 -19.56
N ASP A 114 -23.21 -28.31 -18.51
CA ASP A 114 -24.67 -28.27 -18.54
C ASP A 114 -25.20 -26.88 -18.18
N ARG A 115 -26.23 -26.40 -18.90
CA ARG A 115 -26.90 -25.13 -18.58
C ARG A 115 -28.04 -25.40 -17.61
N VAL A 116 -27.98 -24.86 -16.39
CA VAL A 116 -29.09 -24.92 -15.44
C VAL A 116 -30.10 -23.82 -15.78
N ALA A 117 -31.32 -24.22 -16.14
CA ALA A 117 -32.41 -23.26 -16.31
C ALA A 117 -32.93 -22.82 -14.92
N THR A 118 -32.90 -21.52 -14.65
CA THR A 118 -33.32 -20.92 -13.36
C THR A 118 -34.83 -20.75 -13.22
N ARG A 119 -35.63 -21.35 -14.11
CA ARG A 119 -37.10 -21.42 -14.03
C ARG A 119 -37.48 -22.89 -13.93
N PRO A 120 -38.50 -23.27 -13.14
CA PRO A 120 -38.89 -24.66 -12.99
C PRO A 120 -39.07 -25.24 -14.39
N PHE A 121 -38.32 -26.30 -14.71
CA PHE A 121 -38.69 -27.15 -15.81
C PHE A 121 -40.13 -27.58 -15.50
N ALA A 122 -41.10 -27.06 -16.25
CA ALA A 122 -42.39 -27.70 -16.31
C ALA A 122 -42.10 -29.07 -16.92
N ILE A 123 -41.83 -30.06 -16.07
CA ILE A 123 -41.85 -31.45 -16.47
C ILE A 123 -43.31 -31.64 -16.84
N ALA A 124 -43.63 -31.55 -18.13
CA ALA A 124 -44.95 -31.87 -18.61
C ALA A 124 -45.19 -33.32 -18.18
N GLN A 125 -46.05 -33.50 -17.17
CA GLN A 125 -46.58 -34.80 -16.80
C GLN A 125 -47.39 -35.30 -18.01
N ALA A 126 -46.74 -36.01 -18.93
CA ALA A 126 -47.44 -36.86 -19.86
C ALA A 126 -47.76 -38.19 -19.16
N ILE A 127 -48.74 -38.16 -18.25
CA ILE A 127 -49.60 -39.33 -18.04
C ILE A 127 -50.88 -39.05 -18.83
N ALA A 128 -50.97 -39.70 -19.98
CA ALA A 128 -52.21 -40.05 -20.66
C ALA A 128 -51.82 -41.21 -21.59
N LEU A 129 -51.78 -42.45 -21.09
CA LEU A 129 -52.89 -43.41 -21.19
C LEU A 129 -53.41 -43.51 -22.63
N GLY A 130 -52.75 -44.38 -23.38
CA GLY A 130 -53.20 -45.04 -24.60
C GLY A 130 -52.40 -46.34 -24.72
#